data_AF-A0A966IN40-F1
#
_entry.id   AF-A0A966IN40-F1
#
_cell.length_a   1.000
_cell.length_b   1.000
_cell.length_c   1.000
_cell.angle_alpha   90.00
_cell.angle_beta   90.00
_cell.angle_gamma   90.00
#
_symmetry.space_group_name_H-M   'P 1'
#
loop_
_entity.id
_entity.type
_entity.pdbx_description
1 polymer ?
#
loop_
_entity_poly.entity_id
_entity_poly.type
_entity_poly.pdbx_seq_one_letter_code
_entity_poly.pdbx_strand_id
1 'polypeptide(L)'
;AFAKAADIPVLASIPQDDDLRKKSANYQIVGTSKSQWGDLFTELAEAVTGAPPMRPKPLDQDGLLNLFDSKDTGGDVTLVPATDVDMRGKNAKPKASLEVVYDEA
;
A
#
# COMPACT_ATOMS: atom_id res chain seq x y z
N ALA A 1 1.94 4.72 -7.94
CA ALA A 1 0.95 5.44 -7.11
C ALA A 1 1.57 6.65 -6.41
N PHE A 2 2.58 6.45 -5.55
CA PHE A 2 3.22 7.51 -4.76
C PHE A 2 3.72 8.72 -5.57
N ALA A 3 4.56 8.50 -6.60
CA ALA A 3 5.17 9.61 -7.35
C ALA A 3 4.12 10.56 -7.96
N LYS A 4 3.04 10.00 -8.51
CA LYS A 4 1.89 10.78 -9.01
C LYS A 4 1.18 11.56 -7.89
N ALA A 5 0.98 10.94 -6.73
CA ALA A 5 0.29 11.59 -5.61
C ALA A 5 1.13 12.70 -4.95
N ALA A 6 2.44 12.52 -4.90
CA ALA A 6 3.41 13.49 -4.37
C ALA A 6 3.86 14.54 -5.42
N ASP A 7 3.32 14.48 -6.64
CA ASP A 7 3.65 15.38 -7.75
C ASP A 7 5.15 15.40 -8.10
N ILE A 8 5.75 14.21 -8.22
CA ILE A 8 7.16 14.01 -8.58
C ILE A 8 7.28 13.03 -9.76
N PRO A 9 8.34 13.15 -10.59
CA PRO A 9 8.55 12.26 -11.72
C PRO A 9 9.18 10.94 -11.26
N VAL A 10 8.89 9.86 -11.98
CA VAL A 10 9.64 8.61 -11.88
C VAL A 10 10.75 8.67 -12.93
N LEU A 11 12.00 8.75 -12.50
CA LEU A 11 13.15 8.89 -13.41
C LEU A 11 13.65 7.55 -13.96
N ALA A 12 13.54 6.48 -13.17
CA ALA A 12 13.80 5.11 -13.61
C ALA A 12 13.06 4.12 -12.69
N SER A 13 12.85 2.91 -13.18
CA SER A 13 12.40 1.77 -12.37
C SER A 13 13.49 0.70 -12.40
N ILE A 14 14.20 0.53 -11.29
CA ILE A 14 15.26 -0.48 -11.18
C ILE A 14 14.62 -1.82 -10.80
N PRO A 15 14.84 -2.90 -11.58
CA PRO A 15 14.21 -4.17 -11.33
C PRO A 15 14.77 -4.84 -10.07
N GLN A 16 13.93 -5.68 -9.44
CA GLN A 16 14.39 -6.62 -8.42
C GLN A 16 15.11 -7.78 -9.10
N ASP A 17 16.41 -7.60 -9.36
CA ASP A 17 17.25 -8.58 -10.03
C ASP A 17 18.38 -9.11 -9.12
N ASP A 18 18.65 -10.40 -9.26
CA ASP A 18 19.58 -11.13 -8.40
C ASP A 18 21.06 -10.87 -8.74
N ASP A 19 21.39 -10.59 -10.00
CA ASP A 19 22.72 -10.14 -10.44
C ASP A 19 23.02 -8.73 -9.90
N LEU A 20 22.05 -7.82 -10.02
CA LEU A 20 22.17 -6.46 -9.48
C LEU A 20 22.38 -6.51 -7.96
N ARG A 21 21.57 -7.29 -7.24
CA ARG A 21 21.70 -7.49 -5.79
C ARG A 21 23.07 -8.02 -5.37
N LYS A 22 23.59 -9.05 -6.06
CA LYS A 22 24.90 -9.65 -5.74
C LYS A 22 26.06 -8.69 -6.03
N LYS A 23 26.02 -7.97 -7.16
CA LYS A 23 27.05 -6.99 -7.51
C LYS A 23 27.10 -5.82 -6.54
N SER A 24 25.94 -5.28 -6.12
CA SER A 24 25.85 -4.24 -5.10
C SER A 24 26.38 -4.69 -3.74
N ALA A 25 26.05 -5.92 -3.32
CA ALA A 25 26.57 -6.49 -2.07
C ALA A 25 28.10 -6.70 -2.08
N ASN A 26 28.67 -6.93 -3.26
CA ASN A 26 30.11 -7.08 -3.47
C ASN A 26 30.82 -5.75 -3.81
N TYR A 27 30.16 -4.60 -3.65
CA TYR A 27 30.72 -3.27 -3.97
C TYR A 27 31.19 -3.11 -5.43
N GLN A 28 30.54 -3.79 -6.37
CA GLN A 28 30.86 -3.70 -7.80
C GLN A 28 30.03 -2.61 -8.48
N ILE A 29 30.63 -1.93 -9.46
CA ILE A 29 29.94 -0.95 -10.28
C ILE A 29 29.06 -1.67 -11.30
N VAL A 30 27.74 -1.50 -11.18
CA VAL A 30 26.75 -2.12 -12.08
C VAL A 30 26.45 -1.29 -13.32
N GLY A 31 26.61 0.03 -13.27
CA GLY A 31 26.25 0.97 -14.34
C GLY A 31 27.34 1.23 -15.38
N THR A 32 28.28 0.30 -15.58
CA THR A 32 29.28 0.47 -16.66
C THR A 32 28.68 0.08 -18.02
N SER A 33 29.17 0.66 -19.12
CA SER A 33 28.72 0.33 -20.48
C SER A 33 28.97 -1.12 -20.90
N LYS A 34 29.81 -1.86 -20.17
CA LYS A 34 30.07 -3.30 -20.37
C LYS A 34 29.07 -4.20 -19.62
N SER A 35 28.30 -3.63 -18.71
CA SER A 35 27.31 -4.34 -17.91
C SER A 35 25.98 -4.38 -18.64
N GLN A 36 25.21 -5.46 -18.44
CA GLN A 36 23.83 -5.53 -18.93
C GLN A 36 22.92 -4.42 -18.36
N TRP A 37 23.32 -3.80 -17.26
CA TRP A 37 22.61 -2.68 -16.63
C TRP A 37 23.06 -1.31 -17.16
N GLY A 38 24.04 -1.25 -18.07
CA GLY A 38 24.62 -0.01 -18.56
C GLY A 38 23.59 0.95 -19.15
N ASP A 39 22.70 0.44 -20.00
CA ASP A 39 21.68 1.25 -20.66
C ASP A 39 20.67 1.81 -19.65
N LEU A 40 20.23 0.99 -18.68
CA LEU A 40 19.33 1.43 -17.59
C LEU A 40 19.89 2.63 -16.81
N PHE A 41 21.18 2.59 -16.47
CA PHE A 41 21.82 3.68 -15.73
C PHE A 41 22.19 4.87 -16.62
N THR A 42 22.38 4.66 -17.92
CA THR A 42 22.53 5.73 -18.91
C THR A 42 21.24 6.53 -19.03
N GLU A 43 20.10 5.86 -19.23
CA GLU A 43 18.77 6.50 -19.29
C GLU A 43 18.44 7.23 -17.99
N LEU A 44 18.76 6.65 -16.83
CA LEU A 44 18.60 7.33 -15.54
C LEU A 44 19.45 8.60 -15.46
N ALA A 45 20.71 8.58 -15.93
CA ALA A 45 21.58 9.75 -15.91
C ALA A 45 21.04 10.87 -16.79
N GLU A 46 20.51 10.54 -17.98
CA GLU A 46 19.86 11.49 -18.86
C GLU A 46 18.60 12.09 -18.22
N ALA A 47 17.74 11.25 -17.63
CA ALA A 47 16.53 11.68 -16.94
C ALA A 47 16.83 12.60 -15.74
N VAL A 48 17.86 12.29 -14.95
CA VAL A 48 18.32 13.14 -13.83
C VAL A 48 18.85 14.48 -14.34
N THR A 49 19.60 14.47 -15.44
CA THR A 49 20.16 15.70 -16.03
C THR A 49 19.06 16.63 -16.58
N GLY A 50 18.02 16.05 -17.17
CA GLY A 50 16.91 16.81 -17.75
C GLY A 50 15.80 17.22 -16.76
N ALA A 51 15.76 16.64 -15.56
CA ALA A 51 14.67 16.86 -14.61
C ALA A 51 14.74 18.28 -13.98
N PRO A 52 13.66 19.08 -14.08
CA PRO A 52 13.62 20.39 -13.43
C PRO A 52 13.48 20.26 -11.90
N PRO A 53 13.94 21.26 -11.12
CA PRO A 53 13.63 21.34 -9.70
C PRO A 53 12.12 21.45 -9.50
N MET A 54 11.54 20.52 -8.73
CA MET A 54 10.12 20.51 -8.42
C MET A 54 9.90 20.54 -6.91
N ARG A 55 8.82 21.21 -6.48
CA ARG A 55 8.39 21.21 -5.08
C ARG A 55 7.37 20.07 -4.89
N PRO A 56 7.71 19.00 -4.15
CA PRO A 56 6.78 17.91 -3.94
C PRO A 56 5.55 18.36 -3.15
N LYS A 57 4.42 17.68 -3.38
CA LYS A 57 3.23 17.78 -2.55
C LYS A 57 3.34 16.75 -1.41
N PRO A 58 3.57 17.16 -0.15
CA PRO A 58 3.62 16.22 0.96
C PRO A 58 2.26 15.54 1.14
N LEU A 59 2.29 14.25 1.42
CA LEU A 59 1.12 13.46 1.80
C LEU A 59 1.09 13.32 3.33
N ASP A 60 -0.10 13.40 3.91
CA ASP A 60 -0.34 13.03 5.30
C ASP A 60 -0.48 11.51 5.44
N GLN A 61 -0.65 11.04 6.68
CA GLN A 61 -0.75 9.61 6.97
C GLN A 61 -1.89 8.94 6.20
N ASP A 62 -3.07 9.54 6.21
CA ASP A 62 -4.23 9.01 5.50
C ASP A 62 -4.01 9.02 3.99
N GLY A 63 -3.40 10.08 3.45
CA GLY A 63 -3.00 10.17 2.05
C GLY A 63 -2.03 9.08 1.62
N LEU A 64 -1.13 8.61 2.50
CA LEU A 64 -0.23 7.48 2.24
C LEU A 64 -0.97 6.15 2.29
N LEU A 65 -1.83 5.93 3.27
CA LEU A 65 -2.62 4.70 3.41
C LEU A 65 -3.56 4.51 2.20
N ASN A 66 -4.13 5.59 1.69
CA ASN A 66 -5.00 5.60 0.52
C ASN A 66 -4.29 5.26 -0.80
N LEU A 67 -2.95 5.12 -0.82
CA LEU A 67 -2.20 4.68 -2.01
C LEU A 67 -2.27 3.17 -2.25
N PHE A 68 -2.69 2.41 -1.24
CA PHE A 68 -2.76 0.96 -1.28
C PHE A 68 -4.19 0.48 -1.50
N ASP A 69 -4.32 -0.71 -2.08
CA ASP A 69 -5.63 -1.35 -2.23
C ASP A 69 -6.18 -1.72 -0.84
N SER A 70 -7.47 -1.47 -0.62
CA SER A 70 -8.17 -1.75 0.64
C SER A 70 -8.14 -3.23 1.02
N LYS A 71 -8.00 -4.12 0.03
CA LYS A 71 -7.80 -5.56 0.24
C LYS A 71 -6.45 -5.91 0.86
N ASP A 72 -5.40 -5.14 0.54
CA ASP A 72 -4.02 -5.39 0.98
C ASP A 72 -3.74 -4.72 2.33
N THR A 73 -4.52 -3.69 2.68
CA THR A 73 -4.41 -2.93 3.93
C THR A 73 -5.38 -3.38 5.02
N GLY A 74 -6.33 -4.28 4.71
CA GLY A 74 -7.39 -4.68 5.63
C GLY A 74 -8.47 -3.62 5.83
N GLY A 75 -8.54 -2.61 4.95
CA GLY A 75 -9.60 -1.59 4.96
C GLY A 75 -10.97 -2.14 4.55
N ASP A 76 -11.01 -3.24 3.77
CA ASP A 76 -12.26 -3.91 3.37
C ASP A 76 -12.83 -4.86 4.43
N VAL A 77 -12.25 -4.87 5.64
CA VAL A 77 -12.75 -5.71 6.73
C VAL A 77 -14.13 -5.21 7.15
N THR A 78 -15.16 -5.98 6.81
CA THR A 78 -16.52 -5.75 7.28
C THR A 78 -16.61 -6.17 8.74
N LEU A 79 -16.72 -5.18 9.64
CA LEU A 79 -16.92 -5.45 11.06
C LEU A 79 -18.33 -6.04 11.26
N VAL A 80 -18.39 -7.25 11.80
CA VAL A 80 -19.65 -7.87 12.22
C VAL A 80 -19.96 -7.40 13.64
N PRO A 81 -21.13 -6.80 13.90
CA PRO A 81 -21.53 -6.42 15.26
C PRO A 81 -21.50 -7.65 16.19
N ALA A 82 -20.90 -7.50 17.36
CA ALA A 82 -20.88 -8.55 18.37
C ALA A 82 -22.33 -8.88 18.80
N THR A 83 -22.67 -10.17 18.81
CA THR A 83 -23.94 -10.62 19.34
C THR A 83 -23.96 -10.53 20.85
N ASP A 84 -25.16 -10.59 21.42
CA ASP A 84 -25.33 -10.65 22.88
C ASP A 84 -24.59 -11.84 23.53
N VAL A 85 -24.48 -12.94 22.80
CA VAL A 85 -23.73 -14.13 23.21
C VAL A 85 -22.23 -13.87 23.22
N ASP A 86 -21.71 -13.17 22.20
CA ASP A 86 -20.29 -12.81 22.11
C ASP A 86 -19.87 -11.91 23.28
N MET A 87 -20.75 -10.99 23.69
CA MET A 87 -20.46 -10.02 24.75
C MET A 87 -20.64 -10.58 26.16
N ARG A 88 -21.58 -11.52 26.38
CA ARG A 88 -21.97 -11.98 27.73
C ARG A 88 -21.64 -13.45 28.02
N GLY A 89 -21.24 -14.23 27.01
CA GLY A 89 -20.85 -15.63 27.16
C GLY A 89 -21.89 -16.45 27.93
N LYS A 90 -21.47 -17.12 29.01
CA LYS A 90 -22.36 -17.92 29.88
C LYS A 90 -23.51 -17.14 30.55
N ASN A 91 -23.46 -15.80 30.53
CA ASN A 91 -24.49 -14.93 31.09
C ASN A 91 -25.49 -14.42 30.04
N ALA A 92 -25.31 -14.75 28.76
CA ALA A 92 -26.28 -14.46 27.71
C ALA A 92 -27.53 -15.33 27.94
N LYS A 93 -28.59 -14.71 28.45
CA LYS A 93 -29.88 -15.38 28.69
C LYS A 93 -30.92 -14.79 27.74
N PRO A 94 -31.68 -15.61 26.99
CA PRO A 94 -32.77 -15.12 26.17
C PRO A 94 -33.78 -14.38 27.05
N LYS A 95 -34.01 -13.10 26.75
CA LYS A 95 -35.00 -12.29 27.43
C LYS A 95 -36.35 -12.62 26.82
N ALA A 96 -37.28 -13.14 27.62
CA ALA A 96 -38.65 -13.35 27.18
C ALA A 96 -39.22 -12.00 26.69
N SER A 97 -39.75 -11.97 25.46
CA SER A 97 -40.47 -10.79 24.97
C SER A 97 -41.80 -10.69 25.69
N LEU A 98 -42.23 -9.47 25.98
CA LEU A 98 -43.57 -9.17 26.49
C LEU A 98 -44.45 -8.60 25.37
N GLU A 99 -44.17 -8.99 24.12
CA GLU A 99 -44.89 -8.47 22.97
C GLU A 99 -46.32 -9.03 22.97
N VAL A 100 -47.29 -8.11 22.96
CA VAL A 100 -48.71 -8.43 22.87
C VAL A 100 -49.04 -8.61 21.39
N VAL A 101 -49.19 -9.86 20.95
CA VAL A 101 -49.69 -10.19 19.61
C VAL A 101 -51.21 -10.13 19.66
N TYR A 102 -51.81 -9.22 18.89
CA TYR A 102 -53.26 -9.20 18.70
C TYR A 102 -53.61 -10.22 17.62
N ASP A 103 -54.60 -11.08 17.90
CA ASP A 103 -55.14 -12.02 16.92
C ASP A 103 -56.00 -11.22 15.91
N GLU A 104 -55.74 -11.36 14.61
CA GLU A 104 -56.53 -10.71 13.57
C GLU A 104 -57.92 -11.36 13.52
N ALA A 105 -58.93 -10.64 14.03
CA ALA A 105 -60.34 -11.03 13.97
C ALA A 105 -61.03 -10.50 12.70
#